data_AF-A0A7S2W234-F1
#
_entry.id   AF-A0A7S2W234-F1
#
_cell.length_a   1.000
_cell.length_b   1.000
_cell.length_c   1.000
_cell.angle_alpha   90.00
_cell.angle_beta   90.00
_cell.angle_gamma   90.00
#
_symmetry.space_group_name_H-M   'P 1'
#
loop_
_entity.id
_entity.type
_entity.pdbx_description
1 polymer ?
#
loop_
_entity_poly.entity_id
_entity_poly.type
_entity_poly.pdbx_seq_one_letter_code
_entity_poly.pdbx_strand_id
1 'polypeptide(L)'
;GTQDKPVICCRPQHLIDKKVNGWLQRQVVCFKKGNLKLSRQERLVKELQWDVQKAVDFCTCYRFEEEWQDMYTKLCEFYTSNGHSNVLATEHTDLSKWVSRQKEEYKKLRQTNKPSKLDLHKMHQLKDVQFPFPKYIAKKFKWEERIQQLKNYKEIYGDFKIPRFFDTARFPGL
;
A
#
# COMPACT_ATOMS: atom_id res chain seq x y z
N GLY A 1 -1.96 -9.78 38.72
CA GLY A 1 -1.04 -9.54 37.59
C GLY A 1 -1.47 -10.42 36.45
N THR A 2 -2.23 -9.87 35.51
CA THR A 2 -2.67 -10.54 34.29
C THR A 2 -2.50 -9.51 33.18
N GLN A 3 -1.48 -9.70 32.35
CA GLN A 3 -1.22 -8.84 31.21
C GLN A 3 -2.24 -9.17 30.12
N ASP A 4 -3.16 -8.24 29.90
CA ASP A 4 -4.01 -8.19 28.73
C ASP A 4 -3.13 -8.09 27.47
N LYS A 5 -3.18 -9.12 26.63
CA LYS A 5 -2.63 -9.07 25.27
C LYS A 5 -3.52 -8.15 24.43
N PRO A 6 -2.97 -7.20 23.65
CA PRO A 6 -3.78 -6.33 22.83
C PRO A 6 -4.49 -7.17 21.75
N VAL A 7 -5.82 -7.15 21.83
CA VAL A 7 -6.73 -7.66 20.81
C VAL A 7 -6.38 -6.92 19.51
N ILE A 8 -5.74 -7.64 18.59
CA ILE A 8 -5.48 -7.16 17.23
C ILE A 8 -6.85 -6.88 16.63
N CYS A 9 -7.21 -5.60 16.56
CA CYS A 9 -8.45 -5.14 15.95
C CYS A 9 -8.33 -5.28 14.42
N CYS A 10 -8.37 -6.52 13.96
CA CYS A 10 -8.70 -6.84 12.58
C CYS A 10 -10.16 -6.43 12.37
N ARG A 11 -10.36 -5.39 11.57
CA ARG A 11 -11.67 -4.97 11.09
C ARG A 11 -12.43 -6.21 10.57
N PRO A 12 -13.69 -6.47 10.96
CA PRO A 12 -14.32 -7.76 10.70
C PRO A 12 -14.58 -7.97 9.20
N GLN A 13 -13.74 -8.78 8.54
CA GLN A 13 -13.99 -9.34 7.20
C GLN A 13 -15.09 -10.43 7.20
N HIS A 14 -15.76 -10.67 8.33
CA HIS A 14 -16.61 -11.83 8.55
C HIS A 14 -18.09 -11.66 8.13
N LEU A 15 -18.46 -10.56 7.45
CA LEU A 15 -19.87 -10.33 7.04
C LEU A 15 -20.10 -10.34 5.52
N ILE A 16 -19.09 -10.61 4.71
CA ILE A 16 -19.29 -10.82 3.27
C ILE A 16 -19.26 -12.31 3.01
N ASP A 17 -20.41 -12.87 2.61
CA ASP A 17 -20.50 -14.26 2.14
C ASP A 17 -19.41 -14.49 1.08
N LYS A 18 -18.48 -15.40 1.39
CA LYS A 18 -17.34 -15.75 0.52
C LYS A 18 -17.81 -16.13 -0.89
N LYS A 19 -18.99 -16.72 -1.04
CA LYS A 19 -19.57 -17.08 -2.34
C LYS A 19 -19.99 -15.84 -3.12
N VAL A 20 -20.66 -14.89 -2.45
CA VAL A 20 -21.10 -13.63 -3.06
C VAL A 20 -19.88 -12.77 -3.44
N ASN A 21 -18.89 -12.67 -2.55
CA ASN A 21 -17.63 -11.98 -2.84
C ASN A 21 -16.91 -12.60 -4.05
N GLY A 22 -16.74 -13.93 -4.05
CA GLY A 22 -16.10 -14.64 -5.15
C GLY A 22 -16.87 -14.56 -6.47
N TRP A 23 -18.20 -14.47 -6.43
CA TRP A 23 -19.01 -14.22 -7.62
C TRP A 23 -18.84 -12.79 -8.14
N LEU A 24 -18.85 -11.79 -7.26
CA LEU A 24 -18.66 -10.38 -7.61
C LEU A 24 -17.26 -10.15 -8.20
N GLN A 25 -16.22 -10.71 -7.59
CA GLN A 25 -14.86 -10.66 -8.13
C GLN A 25 -14.76 -11.29 -9.53
N ARG A 26 -15.50 -12.38 -9.79
CA ARG A 26 -15.57 -12.98 -11.12
C ARG A 26 -16.22 -12.05 -12.15
N GLN A 27 -17.27 -11.31 -11.79
CA GLN A 27 -17.86 -10.32 -12.69
C GLN A 27 -16.86 -9.20 -13.03
N VAL A 28 -16.14 -8.71 -12.03
CA VAL A 28 -15.08 -7.70 -12.20
C VAL A 28 -13.96 -8.20 -13.13
N VAL A 29 -13.50 -9.44 -12.94
CA VAL A 29 -12.46 -10.05 -13.79
C VAL A 29 -12.96 -10.24 -15.22
N CYS A 30 -14.18 -10.73 -15.40
CA CYS A 30 -14.79 -10.88 -16.73
C CYS A 30 -14.92 -9.52 -17.43
N PHE A 31 -15.31 -8.46 -16.71
CA PHE A 31 -15.40 -7.12 -17.26
C PHE A 31 -14.03 -6.61 -17.74
N LYS A 32 -13.00 -6.72 -16.90
CA LYS A 32 -11.62 -6.33 -17.27
C LYS A 32 -11.10 -7.04 -18.52
N LYS A 33 -11.48 -8.30 -18.71
CA LYS A 33 -11.08 -9.10 -19.86
C LYS A 33 -11.94 -8.84 -21.11
N GLY A 34 -12.92 -7.93 -21.05
CA GLY A 34 -13.88 -7.68 -22.13
C GLY A 34 -14.93 -8.78 -22.33
N ASN A 35 -15.03 -9.72 -21.39
CA ASN A 35 -15.85 -10.93 -21.52
C ASN A 35 -17.17 -10.87 -20.74
N LEU A 36 -17.44 -9.76 -20.04
CA LEU A 36 -18.72 -9.57 -19.35
C LEU A 36 -19.77 -9.07 -20.34
N LYS A 37 -20.78 -9.90 -20.66
CA LYS A 37 -21.88 -9.55 -21.57
C LYS A 37 -22.52 -8.21 -21.22
N LEU A 38 -22.83 -7.38 -22.23
CA LEU A 38 -23.49 -6.07 -22.05
C LEU A 38 -24.77 -6.16 -21.21
N SER A 39 -25.63 -7.14 -21.49
CA SER A 39 -26.86 -7.36 -20.72
C SER A 39 -26.62 -7.65 -19.23
N ARG A 40 -25.46 -8.23 -18.86
CA ARG A 40 -25.09 -8.39 -17.45
C ARG A 40 -24.59 -7.09 -16.84
N GLN A 41 -23.83 -6.29 -17.61
CA GLN A 41 -23.38 -4.97 -17.16
C GLN A 41 -24.57 -4.04 -16.89
N GLU A 42 -25.51 -3.97 -17.83
CA GLU A 42 -26.73 -3.16 -17.72
C GLU A 42 -27.54 -3.51 -16.47
N ARG A 43 -27.73 -4.81 -16.20
CA ARG A 43 -28.46 -5.26 -15.00
C ARG A 43 -27.73 -4.88 -13.72
N LEU A 44 -26.41 -5.03 -13.66
CA LEU A 44 -25.63 -4.67 -12.47
C LEU A 44 -25.67 -3.16 -12.21
N VAL A 45 -25.60 -2.33 -13.26
CA VAL A 45 -25.73 -0.87 -13.12
C VAL A 45 -27.15 -0.48 -12.73
N LYS A 46 -28.16 -1.01 -13.42
CA LYS A 46 -29.56 -0.62 -13.23
C LYS A 46 -30.15 -1.09 -11.91
N GLU A 47 -29.91 -2.35 -11.53
CA GLU A 47 -30.54 -2.96 -10.35
C GLU A 47 -29.75 -2.68 -9.06
N LEU A 48 -28.42 -2.56 -9.15
CA LEU A 48 -27.53 -2.46 -7.98
C LEU A 48 -26.75 -1.14 -7.90
N GLN A 49 -26.96 -0.22 -8.84
CA GLN A 49 -26.17 1.01 -8.96
C GLN A 49 -24.66 0.71 -9.00
N TRP A 50 -24.30 -0.42 -9.61
CA TRP A 50 -22.94 -0.93 -9.54
C TRP A 50 -21.99 -0.06 -10.35
N ASP A 51 -21.09 0.63 -9.67
CA ASP A 51 -19.97 1.34 -10.30
C ASP A 51 -18.86 0.33 -10.63
N VAL A 52 -18.87 -0.13 -11.88
CA VAL A 52 -17.96 -1.17 -12.37
C VAL A 52 -16.50 -0.76 -12.23
N GLN A 53 -16.18 0.53 -12.44
CA GLN A 53 -14.82 1.02 -12.33
C GLN A 53 -14.35 1.06 -10.88
N LYS A 54 -15.18 1.56 -9.95
CA LYS A 54 -14.87 1.50 -8.52
C LYS A 54 -14.73 0.06 -8.02
N ALA A 55 -15.55 -0.87 -8.53
CA ALA A 55 -15.47 -2.28 -8.17
C ALA A 55 -14.19 -2.95 -8.71
N VAL A 56 -13.77 -2.57 -9.92
CA VAL A 56 -12.47 -2.92 -10.50
C VAL A 56 -11.34 -2.43 -9.60
N ASP A 57 -11.36 -1.16 -9.20
CA ASP A 57 -10.32 -0.56 -8.38
C ASP A 57 -10.26 -1.23 -6.99
N PHE A 58 -11.43 -1.43 -6.36
CA PHE A 58 -11.56 -2.09 -5.07
C PHE A 58 -11.08 -3.56 -5.08
N CYS A 59 -11.50 -4.37 -6.06
CA CYS A 59 -11.05 -5.77 -6.16
C CYS A 59 -9.54 -5.87 -6.38
N THR A 60 -8.98 -4.90 -7.11
CA THR A 60 -7.55 -4.88 -7.43
C THR A 60 -6.73 -4.50 -6.21
N CYS A 61 -7.11 -3.43 -5.50
CA CYS A 61 -6.39 -3.03 -4.28
C CYS A 61 -6.54 -4.08 -3.17
N TYR A 62 -7.73 -4.68 -3.02
CA TYR A 62 -7.98 -5.70 -2.00
C TYR A 62 -7.14 -6.95 -2.21
N ARG A 63 -7.07 -7.48 -3.44
CA ARG A 63 -6.21 -8.64 -3.76
C ARG A 63 -4.74 -8.35 -3.47
N PHE A 64 -4.27 -7.16 -3.84
CA PHE A 64 -2.89 -6.78 -3.57
C PHE A 64 -2.59 -6.64 -2.07
N GLU A 65 -3.59 -6.31 -1.25
CA GLU A 65 -3.46 -6.27 0.20
C GLU A 65 -3.36 -7.67 0.80
N GLU A 66 -4.23 -8.58 0.37
CA GLU A 66 -4.24 -9.98 0.81
C GLU A 66 -2.92 -10.68 0.45
N GLU A 67 -2.45 -10.54 -0.80
CA GLU A 67 -1.15 -11.08 -1.24
C GLU A 67 0.02 -10.51 -0.42
N TRP A 68 -0.04 -9.23 -0.03
CA TRP A 68 0.98 -8.62 0.80
C TRP A 68 0.95 -9.21 2.22
N GLN A 69 -0.24 -9.36 2.80
CA GLN A 69 -0.42 -9.88 4.15
C GLN A 69 -0.03 -11.35 4.28
N ASP A 70 -0.28 -12.16 3.25
CA ASP A 70 0.17 -13.56 3.19
C ASP A 70 1.69 -13.67 3.22
N MET A 71 2.39 -12.83 2.44
CA MET A 71 3.85 -12.82 2.41
C MET A 71 4.44 -12.25 3.70
N TYR A 72 3.78 -11.27 4.30
CA TYR A 72 4.16 -10.76 5.61
C TYR A 72 4.03 -11.84 6.70
N THR A 73 2.96 -12.63 6.68
CA THR A 73 2.78 -13.77 7.61
C THR A 73 3.93 -14.77 7.48
N LYS A 74 4.31 -15.14 6.25
CA LYS A 74 5.48 -16.00 5.99
C LYS A 74 6.78 -15.38 6.50
N LEU A 75 6.94 -14.06 6.41
CA LEU A 75 8.10 -13.38 6.97
C LEU A 75 8.12 -13.45 8.50
N CYS A 76 6.97 -13.33 9.17
CA CYS A 76 6.86 -13.48 10.62
C CYS A 76 7.28 -14.89 11.08
N GLU A 77 6.82 -15.93 10.37
CA GLU A 77 7.18 -17.32 10.63
C GLU A 77 8.70 -17.54 10.44
N PHE A 78 9.25 -17.01 9.34
CA PHE A 78 10.68 -17.06 9.08
C PHE A 78 11.48 -16.33 10.18
N TYR A 79 11.03 -15.13 10.58
CA TYR A 79 11.67 -14.33 11.63
C TYR A 79 11.65 -15.06 12.97
N THR A 80 10.52 -15.67 13.34
CA THR A 80 10.38 -16.44 14.58
C THR A 80 11.34 -17.63 14.60
N SER A 81 11.56 -18.27 13.46
CA SER A 81 12.40 -19.47 13.35
C SER A 81 13.90 -19.16 13.24
N ASN A 82 14.28 -18.04 12.64
CA ASN A 82 15.68 -17.72 12.33
C ASN A 82 16.24 -16.53 13.14
N GLY A 83 15.37 -15.77 13.82
CA GLY A 83 15.75 -14.56 14.55
C GLY A 83 16.06 -13.34 13.67
N HIS A 84 15.92 -13.45 12.35
CA HIS A 84 16.14 -12.36 11.40
C HIS A 84 15.18 -12.39 10.22
N SER A 85 14.97 -11.24 9.58
CA SER A 85 14.13 -11.11 8.37
C SER A 85 14.93 -10.96 7.07
N ASN A 86 16.23 -11.25 7.10
CA ASN A 86 17.05 -11.29 5.89
C ASN A 86 16.97 -12.68 5.23
N VAL A 87 16.01 -12.84 4.33
CA VAL A 87 15.75 -14.12 3.66
C VAL A 87 16.62 -14.28 2.42
N LEU A 88 17.45 -15.34 2.38
CA LEU A 88 18.26 -15.67 1.22
C LEU A 88 17.41 -16.42 0.19
N ALA A 89 17.77 -16.27 -1.09
CA ALA A 89 17.07 -16.96 -2.18
C ALA A 89 17.19 -18.49 -2.08
N THR A 90 18.27 -19.00 -1.50
CA THR A 90 18.51 -20.43 -1.24
C THR A 90 17.59 -21.02 -0.17
N GLU A 91 17.11 -20.19 0.75
CA GLU A 91 16.22 -20.63 1.84
C GLU A 91 14.76 -20.59 1.39
N HIS A 92 14.36 -19.50 0.74
CA HIS A 92 12.98 -19.31 0.32
C HIS A 92 12.88 -18.32 -0.85
N THR A 93 12.99 -18.83 -2.08
CA THR A 93 13.07 -18.04 -3.32
C THR A 93 12.02 -16.93 -3.41
N ASP A 94 10.74 -17.27 -3.20
CA ASP A 94 9.64 -16.30 -3.38
C ASP A 94 9.61 -15.23 -2.28
N LEU A 95 9.90 -15.62 -1.04
CA LEU A 95 9.93 -14.70 0.09
C LEU A 95 11.15 -13.76 -0.03
N SER A 96 12.29 -14.26 -0.49
CA SER A 96 13.48 -13.45 -0.77
C SER A 96 13.22 -12.39 -1.85
N LYS A 97 12.52 -12.76 -2.93
CA LYS A 97 12.06 -11.81 -3.96
C LYS A 97 11.11 -10.76 -3.37
N TRP A 98 10.16 -11.19 -2.53
CA TRP A 98 9.22 -10.28 -1.88
C TRP A 98 9.91 -9.31 -0.92
N VAL A 99 10.87 -9.78 -0.11
CA VAL A 99 11.72 -8.95 0.76
C VAL A 99 12.49 -7.93 -0.07
N SER A 100 13.08 -8.35 -1.19
CA SER A 100 13.79 -7.45 -2.11
C SER A 100 12.87 -6.35 -2.66
N ARG A 101 11.63 -6.71 -3.03
CA ARG A 101 10.60 -5.76 -3.44
C ARG A 101 10.25 -4.77 -2.33
N GLN A 102 10.13 -5.19 -1.06
CA GLN A 102 9.86 -4.26 0.04
C GLN A 102 11.02 -3.27 0.25
N LYS A 103 12.27 -3.71 0.08
CA LYS A 103 13.46 -2.83 0.11
C LYS A 103 13.39 -1.77 -1.00
N GLU A 104 12.96 -2.15 -2.20
CA GLU A 104 12.76 -1.21 -3.33
C GLU A 104 11.63 -0.22 -3.08
N GLU A 105 10.47 -0.68 -2.57
CA GLU A 105 9.35 0.20 -2.22
C GLU A 105 9.75 1.19 -1.11
N TYR A 106 10.51 0.75 -0.10
CA TYR A 106 11.08 1.64 0.91
C TYR A 106 12.02 2.68 0.31
N LYS A 107 12.87 2.29 -0.67
CA LYS A 107 13.72 3.24 -1.39
C LYS A 107 12.89 4.26 -2.17
N LYS A 108 11.79 3.85 -2.81
CA LYS A 108 10.86 4.76 -3.51
C LYS A 108 10.22 5.73 -2.53
N LEU A 109 9.78 5.27 -1.36
CA LEU A 109 9.18 6.11 -0.31
C LEU A 109 10.11 7.23 0.15
N ARG A 110 11.43 6.99 0.15
CA ARG A 110 12.45 7.99 0.50
C ARG A 110 12.85 8.92 -0.66
N GLN A 111 12.42 8.63 -1.88
CA GLN A 111 12.68 9.45 -3.07
C GLN A 111 11.45 10.32 -3.36
N THR A 112 11.66 11.63 -3.51
CA THR A 112 10.56 12.60 -3.69
C THR A 112 9.72 12.37 -4.95
N ASN A 113 10.27 11.73 -5.99
CA ASN A 113 9.64 11.64 -7.31
C ASN A 113 9.05 10.26 -7.64
N LYS A 114 8.92 9.34 -6.68
CA LYS A 114 8.41 7.98 -6.96
C LYS A 114 7.27 7.58 -6.03
N PRO A 115 6.10 7.17 -6.56
CA PRO A 115 5.05 6.59 -5.73
C PRO A 115 5.54 5.25 -5.15
N SER A 116 5.23 5.04 -3.88
CA SER A 116 5.51 3.80 -3.15
C SER A 116 4.19 3.10 -2.82
N LYS A 117 4.19 1.78 -2.89
CA LYS A 117 3.10 0.92 -2.39
C LYS A 117 3.24 0.58 -0.90
N LEU A 118 4.36 0.95 -0.30
CA LEU A 118 4.59 0.82 1.13
C LEU A 118 3.97 2.02 1.86
N ASP A 119 2.82 1.81 2.47
CA ASP A 119 2.15 2.78 3.34
C ASP A 119 2.66 2.72 4.78
N LEU A 120 2.10 3.57 5.65
CA LEU A 120 2.48 3.64 7.07
C LEU A 120 2.17 2.34 7.83
N HIS A 121 1.08 1.65 7.51
CA HIS A 121 0.68 0.43 8.21
C HIS A 121 1.66 -0.71 7.91
N LYS A 122 1.95 -0.95 6.63
CA LYS A 122 2.94 -1.92 6.18
C LYS A 122 4.33 -1.64 6.72
N MET A 123 4.70 -0.35 6.80
CA MET A 123 5.97 0.06 7.39
C MET A 123 6.06 -0.29 8.88
N HIS A 124 4.97 -0.13 9.65
CA HIS A 124 4.95 -0.55 11.06
C HIS A 124 5.09 -2.06 11.19
N GLN A 125 4.30 -2.84 10.44
CA GLN A 125 4.39 -4.30 10.42
C GLN A 125 5.81 -4.79 10.11
N LEU A 126 6.47 -4.24 9.09
CA LEU A 126 7.86 -4.60 8.79
C LEU A 126 8.85 -4.23 9.91
N LYS A 127 8.60 -3.16 10.68
CA LYS A 127 9.45 -2.83 11.83
C LYS A 127 9.33 -3.86 12.96
N ASP A 128 8.14 -4.43 13.16
CA ASP A 128 7.89 -5.41 14.23
C ASP A 128 8.72 -6.69 14.06
N VAL A 129 9.09 -7.03 12.82
CA VAL A 129 9.96 -8.18 12.49
C VAL A 129 11.43 -7.77 12.26
N GLN A 130 11.86 -6.60 12.74
CA GLN A 130 13.22 -6.08 12.54
C GLN A 130 13.69 -6.13 11.08
N PHE A 131 12.80 -5.76 10.16
CA PHE A 131 13.09 -5.83 8.73
C PHE A 131 14.36 -5.04 8.35
N PRO A 132 15.27 -5.61 7.55
CA PRO A 132 16.56 -5.00 7.22
C PRO A 132 16.39 -3.90 6.17
N PHE A 133 15.84 -2.76 6.57
CA PHE A 133 15.69 -1.59 5.70
C PHE A 133 17.05 -1.07 5.23
N PRO A 134 17.22 -0.74 3.93
CA PRO A 134 18.43 -0.11 3.45
C PRO A 134 18.72 1.19 4.20
N LYS A 135 19.96 1.38 4.66
CA LYS A 135 20.41 2.65 5.24
C LYS A 135 20.32 3.72 4.16
N TYR A 136 19.44 4.70 4.37
CA TYR A 136 19.33 5.85 3.47
C TYR A 136 20.15 7.00 4.06
N ILE A 137 21.18 7.43 3.34
CA ILE A 137 21.86 8.69 3.63
C ILE A 137 20.98 9.79 3.05
N ALA A 138 20.13 10.39 3.88
CA ALA A 138 19.36 11.55 3.46
C ALA A 138 20.33 12.67 3.07
N LYS A 139 20.09 13.31 1.91
CA LYS A 139 20.60 14.67 1.71
C LYS A 139 20.03 15.49 2.86
N LYS A 140 20.90 15.98 3.76
CA LYS A 140 20.53 16.85 4.87
C LYS A 140 19.97 18.14 4.26
N PHE A 141 18.67 18.22 4.08
CA PHE A 141 18.02 19.51 3.90
C PHE A 141 17.98 20.17 5.28
N LYS A 142 18.35 21.45 5.38
CA LYS A 142 18.25 22.13 6.67
C LYS A 142 16.78 22.30 6.99
N TRP A 143 16.36 21.82 8.16
CA TRP A 143 14.99 21.93 8.66
C TRP A 143 14.44 23.35 8.51
N GLU A 144 15.25 24.34 8.85
CA GLU A 144 14.90 25.77 8.74
C GLU A 144 14.60 26.21 7.30
N GLU A 145 15.35 25.73 6.32
CA GLU A 145 15.12 26.06 4.91
C GLU A 145 13.75 25.52 4.45
N ARG A 146 13.36 24.30 4.88
CA ARG A 146 12.05 23.71 4.54
C ARG A 146 10.89 24.39 5.27
N ILE A 147 11.09 24.76 6.54
CA ILE A 147 10.10 25.55 7.29
C ILE A 147 9.88 26.91 6.63
N GLN A 148 10.95 27.56 6.15
CA GLN A 148 10.82 28.84 5.47
C GLN A 148 10.07 28.70 4.14
N GLN A 149 10.35 27.67 3.34
CA GLN A 149 9.59 27.39 2.12
C GLN A 149 8.10 27.14 2.37
N LEU A 150 7.75 26.41 3.44
CA LEU A 150 6.35 26.17 3.83
C LEU A 150 5.63 27.45 4.27
N LYS A 151 6.32 28.35 4.98
CA LYS A 151 5.78 29.67 5.33
C LYS A 151 5.47 30.47 4.07
N ASN A 152 6.42 30.55 3.14
CA ASN A 152 6.24 31.25 1.86
C ASN A 152 5.07 30.65 1.05
N TYR A 153 4.95 29.32 1.01
CA TYR A 153 3.82 28.66 0.34
C TYR A 153 2.47 29.07 0.93
N LYS A 154 2.36 29.02 2.26
CA LYS A 154 1.14 29.37 2.97
C LYS A 154 0.77 30.83 2.76
N GLU A 155 1.75 31.72 2.72
CA GLU A 155 1.56 33.16 2.45
C GLU A 155 0.99 33.40 1.04
N ILE A 156 1.49 32.69 0.04
CA ILE A 156 1.06 32.86 -1.36
C ILE A 156 -0.29 32.18 -1.65
N TYR A 157 -0.50 30.96 -1.14
CA TYR A 157 -1.61 30.09 -1.55
C TYR A 157 -2.67 29.84 -0.46
N GLY A 158 -2.42 30.26 0.78
CA GLY A 158 -3.38 30.18 1.89
C GLY A 158 -3.63 28.77 2.46
N ASP A 159 -3.07 27.72 1.85
CA ASP A 159 -3.19 26.34 2.32
C ASP A 159 -1.87 25.56 2.19
N PHE A 160 -1.91 24.26 2.48
CA PHE A 160 -0.76 23.34 2.36
C PHE A 160 -1.01 22.27 1.29
N LYS A 161 -1.83 22.54 0.27
CA LYS A 161 -2.10 21.61 -0.83
C LYS A 161 -0.95 21.61 -1.84
N ILE A 162 0.25 21.37 -1.35
CA ILE A 162 1.47 21.32 -2.14
C ILE A 162 1.37 20.10 -3.07
N PRO A 163 1.38 20.32 -4.40
CA PRO A 163 1.34 19.22 -5.35
C PRO A 163 2.51 18.26 -5.11
N ARG A 164 2.23 16.97 -5.18
CA ARG A 164 3.24 15.92 -4.99
C ARG A 164 4.37 15.98 -6.04
N PHE A 165 4.13 16.67 -7.16
CA PHE A 165 5.09 16.86 -8.24
C PHE A 165 5.49 18.33 -8.32
N PHE A 166 6.78 18.58 -8.49
CA PHE A 166 7.34 19.92 -8.67
C PHE A 166 6.91 20.48 -10.04
N ASP A 167 5.92 21.37 -10.03
CA ASP A 167 5.62 22.23 -11.18
C ASP A 167 6.24 23.60 -10.93
N THR A 168 7.50 23.76 -11.33
CA THR A 168 8.24 25.02 -11.18
C THR A 168 7.64 26.15 -12.02
N ALA A 169 6.82 25.84 -13.03
CA ALA A 169 6.11 26.85 -13.81
C ALA A 169 4.92 27.42 -13.04
N ARG A 170 4.28 26.61 -12.18
CA ARG A 170 3.13 27.03 -11.37
C ARG A 170 3.51 27.54 -9.97
N PHE A 171 4.69 27.16 -9.47
CA PHE A 171 5.19 27.50 -8.14
C PHE A 171 6.67 27.90 -8.14
N PRO A 172 7.04 29.06 -8.71
CA PRO A 172 8.43 29.52 -8.73
C PRO A 172 8.95 29.83 -7.32
N GLY A 173 10.09 29.24 -6.94
CA GLY A 173 10.79 29.52 -5.67
C GLY A 173 10.54 28.54 -4.51
N LEU A 174 9.79 27.43 -4.73
CA LEU A 174 9.74 26.28 -3.81
C LEU A 174 10.88 25.29 -4.05
#